data_AF-A0A0C2DDN9-F1
#
_entry.id   AF-A0A0C2DDN9-F1
#
_cell.length_a   1.000
_cell.length_b   1.000
_cell.length_c   1.000
_cell.angle_alpha   90.00
_cell.angle_beta   90.00
_cell.angle_gamma   90.00
#
_symmetry.space_group_name_H-M   'P 1'
#
loop_
_entity.id
_entity.type
_entity.pdbx_description
1 polymer ?
#
loop_
_entity_poly.entity_id
_entity_poly.type
_entity_poly.pdbx_seq_one_letter_code
_entity_poly.pdbx_strand_id
1 'polypeptide(L)'
;MFDVVADVGQYRLFIPWCRRSDILEKHGNSRIAELEIGFPPLRESYQSRIILVRPSVVHSVVIGESIFNTLETTFRFGHGKPGNDLSCTLHYDLVFEFKSALHSGMAHLFFDRGEIS
;
A
#
# COMPACT_ATOMS: atom_id res chain seq x y z
N MET A 1 7.22 -0.67 14.16
CA MET A 1 6.42 -1.19 13.01
C MET A 1 5.55 -0.11 12.39
N PHE A 2 4.68 0.59 13.15
CA PHE A 2 3.85 1.68 12.61
C PHE A 2 4.62 2.66 11.72
N ASP A 3 5.76 3.16 12.18
CA ASP A 3 6.56 4.15 11.43
C ASP A 3 7.08 3.62 10.10
N VAL A 4 7.37 2.32 10.01
CA VAL A 4 7.81 1.68 8.76
C VAL A 4 6.70 1.73 7.71
N VAL A 5 5.46 1.49 8.12
CA VAL A 5 4.29 1.54 7.23
C VAL A 5 3.82 2.98 6.98
N ALA A 6 3.98 3.88 7.96
CA ALA A 6 3.59 5.28 7.81
C ALA A 6 4.55 6.06 6.89
N ASP A 7 5.82 5.63 6.77
CA ASP A 7 6.82 6.30 5.95
C ASP A 7 6.78 5.85 4.48
N VAL A 8 5.65 6.15 3.83
CA VAL A 8 5.40 5.82 2.43
C VAL A 8 6.46 6.40 1.48
N GLY A 9 7.11 7.50 1.85
CA GLY A 9 8.18 8.10 1.03
C GLY A 9 9.41 7.21 0.86
N GLN A 10 9.61 6.22 1.73
CA GLN A 10 10.72 5.28 1.66
C GLN A 10 10.38 3.98 0.94
N TYR A 11 9.13 3.79 0.50
CA TYR A 11 8.68 2.52 -0.07
C TYR A 11 9.50 2.08 -1.29
N ARG A 12 9.97 3.02 -2.12
CA ARG A 12 10.88 2.74 -3.26
C ARG A 12 12.18 2.03 -2.87
N LEU A 13 12.61 2.11 -1.60
CA LEU A 13 13.86 1.52 -1.14
C LEU A 13 13.73 0.03 -0.79
N PHE A 14 12.52 -0.43 -0.43
CA PHE A 14 12.34 -1.75 0.16
C PHE A 14 11.12 -2.52 -0.34
N ILE A 15 10.12 -1.85 -0.93
CA ILE A 15 8.99 -2.54 -1.56
C ILE A 15 9.42 -2.95 -2.97
N PRO A 16 9.46 -4.26 -3.26
CA PRO A 16 9.72 -4.73 -4.61
C PRO A 16 8.74 -4.10 -5.59
N TRP A 17 9.21 -3.75 -6.78
CA TRP A 17 8.40 -3.16 -7.85
C TRP A 17 7.86 -1.74 -7.59
N CYS A 18 8.10 -1.16 -6.41
CA CYS A 18 7.86 0.26 -6.16
C CYS A 18 9.01 1.07 -6.75
N ARG A 19 8.77 1.73 -7.87
CA ARG A 19 9.79 2.51 -8.59
C ARG A 19 9.86 3.95 -8.09
N ARG A 20 8.73 4.48 -7.63
CA ARG A 20 8.59 5.84 -7.11
C ARG A 20 7.65 5.85 -5.92
N SER A 21 7.99 6.63 -4.91
CA SER A 21 7.20 6.81 -3.70
C SER A 21 7.48 8.19 -3.12
N ASP A 22 6.67 9.18 -3.50
CA ASP A 22 6.89 10.57 -3.10
C ASP A 22 5.71 11.09 -2.30
N ILE A 23 6.00 11.80 -1.21
CA ILE A 23 4.98 12.52 -0.45
C ILE A 23 4.77 13.89 -1.09
N LEU A 24 3.58 14.09 -1.65
CA LEU A 24 3.18 15.35 -2.27
C LEU A 24 2.76 16.38 -1.23
N GLU A 25 1.98 15.95 -0.23
CA GLU A 25 1.43 16.83 0.80
C GLU A 25 1.46 16.20 2.19
N LYS A 26 1.61 17.04 3.22
CA LYS A 26 1.56 16.64 4.63
C LYS A 26 0.69 17.61 5.43
N HIS A 27 -0.44 17.12 5.95
CA HIS A 27 -1.35 17.92 6.78
C HIS A 27 -1.77 17.14 8.02
N GLY A 28 -1.27 17.54 9.19
CA GLY A 28 -1.58 16.87 10.46
C GLY A 28 -1.28 15.38 10.39
N ASN A 29 -2.33 14.55 10.50
CA ASN A 29 -2.26 13.10 10.41
C ASN A 29 -2.58 12.53 9.01
N SER A 30 -2.76 13.38 7.99
CA SER A 30 -2.98 12.98 6.61
C SER A 30 -1.77 13.26 5.72
N ARG A 31 -1.55 12.40 4.73
CA ARG A 31 -0.53 12.55 3.68
C ARG A 31 -1.19 12.33 2.33
N ILE A 32 -0.70 13.02 1.30
CA ILE A 32 -0.94 12.62 -0.09
C ILE A 32 0.39 12.10 -0.62
N ALA A 33 0.37 10.91 -1.20
CA ALA A 33 1.54 10.29 -1.79
C ALA A 33 1.26 9.85 -3.23
N GLU A 34 2.27 9.92 -4.08
CA GLU A 34 2.27 9.35 -5.41
C GLU A 34 3.18 8.13 -5.42
N LEU A 35 2.64 6.99 -5.88
CA LEU A 35 3.38 5.76 -6.04
C LEU A 35 3.39 5.35 -7.51
N GLU A 36 4.55 4.92 -7.99
CA GLU A 36 4.67 4.22 -9.27
C GLU A 36 5.01 2.76 -8.97
N ILE A 37 4.08 1.86 -9.31
CA ILE A 37 4.26 0.41 -9.19
C ILE A 37 4.41 -0.15 -10.59
N GLY A 38 5.42 -1.00 -10.80
CA GLY A 38 5.63 -1.60 -12.11
C GLY A 38 6.23 -3.00 -12.05
N PHE A 39 5.52 -3.94 -12.66
CA PHE A 39 6.02 -5.27 -13.02
C PHE A 39 5.87 -5.40 -14.54
N PRO A 40 6.88 -5.79 -15.31
CA PRO A 40 6.71 -5.94 -16.77
C PRO A 40 5.51 -6.86 -17.09
N PRO A 41 4.56 -6.46 -17.97
CA PRO A 41 4.52 -5.25 -18.81
C PRO A 41 3.78 -4.03 -18.21
N LEU A 42 3.22 -4.13 -17.01
CA LEU A 42 2.43 -3.08 -16.37
C LEU A 42 3.33 -2.03 -15.68
N ARG A 43 3.05 -0.75 -15.94
CA ARG A 43 3.66 0.37 -15.23
C ARG A 43 2.59 1.41 -14.94
N GLU A 44 2.25 1.56 -13.68
CA GLU A 44 1.11 2.36 -13.27
C GLU A 44 1.50 3.31 -12.15
N SER A 45 1.01 4.55 -12.26
CA SER A 45 1.14 5.55 -11.22
C SER A 45 -0.23 5.87 -10.65
N TYR A 46 -0.31 6.03 -9.34
CA TYR A 46 -1.51 6.46 -8.67
C TYR A 46 -1.17 7.34 -7.48
N GLN A 47 -2.11 8.20 -7.12
CA GLN A 47 -2.04 8.99 -5.90
C GLN A 47 -2.94 8.38 -4.84
N SER A 48 -2.51 8.40 -3.60
CA SER A 48 -3.32 7.99 -2.47
C SER A 48 -3.35 9.03 -1.38
N ARG A 49 -4.50 9.16 -0.73
CA ARG A 49 -4.63 9.84 0.55
C ARG A 49 -4.42 8.83 1.65
N ILE A 50 -3.45 9.09 2.50
CA ILE A 50 -3.10 8.28 3.66
C ILE A 50 -3.56 9.01 4.91
N ILE A 51 -4.22 8.29 5.82
CA ILE A 51 -4.65 8.73 7.14
C ILE A 51 -3.90 7.90 8.17
N LEU A 52 -3.29 8.60 9.13
CA LEU A 52 -2.48 8.03 10.19
C LEU A 52 -3.23 8.20 11.52
N VAL A 53 -3.51 7.11 12.23
CA VAL A 53 -4.03 7.13 13.60
C VAL A 53 -2.99 6.47 14.48
N ARG A 54 -2.07 7.26 15.03
CA ARG A 54 -0.92 6.72 15.75
C ARG A 54 -1.33 6.16 17.13
N PRO A 55 -0.77 5.01 17.57
CA PRO A 55 0.11 4.08 16.83
C PRO A 55 -0.64 2.92 16.15
N SER A 56 -1.95 3.04 15.98
CA SER A 56 -2.86 1.91 15.77
C SER A 56 -3.24 1.65 14.32
N VAL A 57 -3.35 2.66 13.46
CA VAL A 57 -3.89 2.48 12.10
C VAL A 57 -3.14 3.33 11.07
N VAL A 58 -2.78 2.71 9.94
CA VAL A 58 -2.44 3.42 8.70
C VAL A 58 -3.46 2.99 7.66
N HIS A 59 -4.19 3.96 7.11
CA HIS A 59 -5.23 3.72 6.11
C HIS A 59 -4.93 4.54 4.86
N SER A 60 -5.05 3.96 3.68
CA SER A 60 -4.75 4.60 2.40
C SER A 60 -5.88 4.33 1.44
N VAL A 61 -6.32 5.36 0.71
CA VAL A 61 -7.30 5.25 -0.37
C VAL A 61 -6.78 5.96 -1.60
N VAL A 62 -6.93 5.36 -2.77
CA VAL A 62 -6.60 6.00 -4.06
C VAL A 62 -7.45 7.24 -4.28
N ILE A 63 -6.82 8.27 -4.85
CA ILE A 63 -7.47 9.53 -5.21
C ILE A 63 -7.06 9.93 -6.63
N GLY A 64 -7.87 10.78 -7.25
CA GLY A 64 -7.56 11.32 -8.57
C GLY A 64 -7.68 10.28 -9.69
N GLU A 65 -6.96 10.52 -10.78
CA GLU A 65 -6.93 9.62 -11.92
C GLU A 65 -6.00 8.44 -11.66
N SER A 66 -6.52 7.23 -11.87
CA SER A 66 -5.77 5.98 -11.78
C SER A 66 -6.51 4.89 -12.56
N ILE A 67 -5.88 3.73 -12.75
CA ILE A 67 -6.53 2.53 -13.30
C ILE A 67 -7.46 1.82 -12.31
N PHE A 68 -7.47 2.25 -11.04
CA PHE A 68 -8.26 1.66 -9.98
C PHE A 68 -9.58 2.44 -9.82
N ASN A 69 -10.71 1.74 -9.80
CA ASN A 69 -11.97 2.25 -9.26
C ASN A 69 -11.84 2.40 -7.74
N THR A 70 -11.28 1.37 -7.11
CA THR A 70 -11.02 1.30 -5.67
C THR A 70 -9.62 0.75 -5.48
N LEU A 71 -8.84 1.37 -4.60
CA LEU A 71 -7.62 0.80 -4.06
C LEU A 71 -7.48 1.36 -2.66
N GLU A 72 -7.84 0.53 -1.69
CA GLU A 72 -7.86 0.84 -0.27
C GLU A 72 -6.98 -0.14 0.48
N THR A 73 -6.13 0.37 1.34
CA THR A 73 -5.23 -0.44 2.16
C THR A 73 -5.32 0.00 3.60
N THR A 74 -5.57 -0.94 4.51
CA THR A 74 -5.61 -0.66 5.95
C THR A 74 -4.65 -1.58 6.68
N PHE A 75 -3.74 -0.98 7.45
CA PHE A 75 -2.88 -1.65 8.41
C PHE A 75 -3.36 -1.32 9.81
N ARG A 76 -3.63 -2.34 10.64
CA ARG A 76 -3.93 -2.18 12.06
C ARG A 76 -2.85 -2.84 12.91
N PHE A 77 -2.34 -2.10 13.87
CA PHE A 77 -1.28 -2.52 14.77
C PHE A 77 -1.88 -2.80 16.16
N GLY A 78 -1.65 -4.01 16.65
CA GLY A 78 -2.06 -4.45 17.97
C GLY A 78 -0.87 -4.82 18.85
N HIS A 79 -1.14 -5.11 20.12
CA HIS A 79 -0.14 -5.61 21.04
C HIS A 79 0.47 -6.92 20.53
N GLY A 80 1.73 -7.13 20.89
CA GLY A 80 2.45 -8.36 20.61
C GLY A 80 2.00 -9.52 21.49
N LYS A 81 2.73 -10.63 21.40
CA LYS A 81 2.49 -11.79 22.25
C LYS A 81 2.77 -11.43 23.72
N PRO A 82 1.96 -11.92 24.68
CA PRO A 82 2.24 -11.73 26.09
C PRO A 82 3.68 -12.17 26.43
N GLY A 83 4.40 -11.33 27.18
CA GLY A 83 5.79 -11.59 27.58
C GLY A 83 6.86 -11.19 26.56
N ASN A 84 6.49 -10.56 25.44
CA ASN A 84 7.45 -9.97 24.49
C ASN A 84 7.04 -8.56 24.05
N ASP A 85 7.53 -7.56 24.76
CA ASP A 85 7.27 -6.13 24.52
C ASP A 85 7.90 -5.62 23.20
N LEU A 86 8.79 -6.40 22.59
CA LEU A 86 9.40 -6.10 21.28
C LEU A 86 8.59 -6.66 20.10
N SER A 87 7.43 -7.28 20.37
CA SER A 87 6.55 -7.81 19.32
C SER A 87 5.29 -6.95 19.15
N CYS A 88 4.72 -6.97 17.94
CA CYS A 88 3.42 -6.38 17.65
C CYS A 88 2.65 -7.29 16.71
N THR A 89 1.33 -7.22 16.75
CA THR A 89 0.46 -7.86 15.75
C THR A 89 0.17 -6.87 14.63
N LEU A 90 0.25 -7.31 13.38
CA LEU A 90 -0.10 -6.53 12.19
C LEU A 90 -1.26 -7.21 11.46
N HIS A 91 -2.39 -6.53 11.36
CA HIS A 91 -3.51 -6.93 10.50
C HIS A 91 -3.48 -6.07 9.24
N TYR A 92 -3.54 -6.71 8.08
CA TYR A 92 -3.46 -6.06 6.78
C TYR A 92 -4.70 -6.41 5.95
N ASP A 93 -5.39 -5.38 5.47
CA ASP A 93 -6.53 -5.48 4.56
C ASP A 93 -6.24 -4.69 3.28
N LEU A 94 -6.49 -5.30 2.12
CA LEU A 94 -6.37 -4.69 0.80
C LEU A 94 -7.66 -4.93 0.01
N VAL A 95 -8.31 -3.84 -0.39
CA VAL A 95 -9.49 -3.85 -1.26
C VAL A 95 -9.12 -3.15 -2.56
N PHE A 96 -9.31 -3.80 -3.70
CA PHE A 96 -9.01 -3.20 -5.00
C PHE A 96 -10.02 -3.59 -6.07
N GLU A 97 -10.21 -2.68 -7.02
CA GLU A 97 -11.07 -2.86 -8.19
C GLU A 97 -10.48 -2.05 -9.35
N PHE A 98 -10.36 -2.65 -10.54
CA PHE A 98 -9.86 -1.98 -11.74
C PHE A 98 -11.00 -1.34 -12.55
N LYS A 99 -10.73 -0.22 -13.21
CA LYS A 99 -11.70 0.51 -14.06
C LYS A 99 -12.16 -0.25 -15.30
N SER A 100 -11.36 -1.18 -15.81
CA SER A 100 -11.70 -1.97 -16.99
C SER A 100 -11.13 -3.38 -16.91
N ALA A 101 -11.88 -4.35 -17.45
CA ALA A 101 -11.49 -5.74 -17.60
C ALA A 101 -10.53 -5.98 -18.78
N LEU A 102 -9.79 -4.97 -19.25
CA LEU A 102 -8.78 -5.06 -20.33
C LEU A 102 -7.56 -5.94 -19.98
N HIS A 103 -7.73 -6.87 -19.04
CA HIS A 103 -6.73 -7.80 -18.56
C HIS A 103 -7.29 -9.19 -18.23
N SER A 104 -8.26 -9.68 -19.01
CA SER A 104 -8.53 -11.12 -19.11
C SER A 104 -7.24 -11.94 -19.39
N GLY A 105 -6.23 -11.34 -20.05
CA GLY A 105 -4.92 -11.95 -20.30
C GLY A 105 -3.79 -11.67 -19.29
N MET A 106 -3.93 -10.73 -18.34
CA MET A 106 -2.85 -10.44 -17.36
C MET A 106 -3.04 -11.09 -15.99
N ALA A 107 -4.23 -11.62 -15.69
CA ALA A 107 -4.46 -12.36 -14.45
C ALA A 107 -3.45 -13.52 -14.26
N HIS A 108 -2.99 -14.14 -15.35
CA HIS A 108 -1.97 -15.20 -15.31
C HIS A 108 -0.58 -14.72 -14.87
N LEU A 109 -0.22 -13.44 -15.02
CA LEU A 109 1.09 -12.92 -14.58
C LEU A 109 1.11 -12.63 -13.06
N PHE A 110 -0.05 -12.36 -12.46
CA PHE A 110 -0.18 -12.09 -11.03
C PHE A 110 -0.09 -13.37 -10.18
N PHE A 111 -0.61 -14.50 -10.67
CA PHE A 111 -0.63 -15.77 -9.91
C PHE A 111 0.69 -16.55 -9.95
N ASP A 112 1.59 -16.28 -10.90
CA ASP A 112 2.76 -17.13 -11.14
C ASP A 112 4.02 -16.72 -10.34
N ARG A 113 3.98 -15.61 -9.58
CA ARG A 113 5.15 -15.12 -8.80
C ARG A 113 4.87 -14.77 -7.34
N GLY A 114 3.65 -14.97 -6.88
CA GLY A 114 3.30 -14.93 -5.47
C GLY A 114 3.02 -16.33 -4.97
N GLU A 115 4.06 -17.17 -4.88
CA GLU A 115 3.99 -18.39 -4.05
C GLU A 115 3.71 -17.96 -2.61
N ILE A 116 2.42 -18.00 -2.26
CA ILE A 116 1.98 -18.03 -0.87
C ILE A 116 2.22 -19.48 -0.43
N SER A 117 3.39 -19.75 0.14
CA SER A 117 3.59 -20.88 1.06
C SER A 117 3.35 -20.44 2.50
#